data_AF-A0AAU7UCN5-F1
#
_entry.id   AF-A0AAU7UCN5-F1
#
_cell.length_a   1.000
_cell.length_b   1.000
_cell.length_c   1.000
_cell.angle_alpha   90.00
_cell.angle_beta   90.00
_cell.angle_gamma   90.00
#
_symmetry.space_group_name_H-M   'P 1'
#
loop_
_entity.id
_entity.type
_entity.pdbx_description
1 polymer ?
#
loop_
_entity_poly.entity_id
_entity_poly.type
_entity_poly.pdbx_seq_one_letter_code
_entity_poly.pdbx_strand_id
1 'polypeptide(L)'
;MSFQAYLDTIEKQTGKTPNELVALARGKGFADPKTKAGVIVAWLKEDFGLGRGHAMALVHVIKNGAVISDKHVSRDGAHRDESNTLRLDGLEHRNQP
;
A
#
# COMPACT_ATOMS: atom_id res chain seq x y z
N MET A 1 10.18 -11.26 1.62
CA MET A 1 9.87 -9.91 2.16
C MET A 1 8.37 -9.81 2.29
N SER A 2 7.87 -9.38 3.45
CA SER A 2 6.44 -9.19 3.70
C SER A 2 5.92 -7.95 2.97
N PHE A 3 4.63 -7.92 2.64
CA PHE A 3 3.96 -6.74 2.05
C PHE A 3 4.10 -5.51 2.97
N GLN A 4 4.20 -5.73 4.29
CA GLN A 4 4.43 -4.66 5.25
C GLN A 4 5.78 -3.95 5.04
N ALA A 5 6.83 -4.67 4.63
CA ALA A 5 8.14 -4.07 4.35
C ALA A 5 8.11 -3.14 3.11
N TYR A 6 7.23 -3.43 2.15
CA TYR A 6 6.97 -2.54 1.01
C TYR A 6 6.29 -1.26 1.48
N LEU A 7 5.28 -1.36 2.35
CA LEU A 7 4.58 -0.19 2.89
C LEU A 7 5.49 0.71 3.73
N ASP A 8 6.34 0.12 4.57
CA ASP A 8 7.37 0.79 5.37
C ASP A 8 8.35 1.57 4.48
N THR A 9 8.78 0.96 3.37
CA THR A 9 9.65 1.61 2.39
C THR A 9 8.92 2.75 1.67
N ILE A 10 7.65 2.55 1.29
CA ILE A 10 6.82 3.60 0.69
C ILE A 10 6.71 4.79 1.63
N GLU A 11 6.43 4.57 2.91
CA GLU A 11 6.33 5.65 3.89
C GLU A 11 7.65 6.38 4.07
N LYS A 12 8.77 5.67 4.17
CA LYS A 12 10.11 6.28 4.22
C LYS A 12 10.45 7.10 2.98
N GLN A 13 10.00 6.66 1.81
CA GLN A 13 10.26 7.37 0.56
C GLN A 13 9.35 8.57 0.36
N THR A 14 8.07 8.44 0.71
CA THR A 14 7.05 9.46 0.47
C THR A 14 6.87 10.43 1.63
N GLY A 15 7.38 10.08 2.82
CA GLY A 15 7.13 10.79 4.07
C GLY A 15 5.67 10.73 4.53
N LYS A 16 4.87 9.81 3.98
CA LYS A 16 3.43 9.69 4.24
C LYS A 16 3.05 8.26 4.54
N THR A 17 2.12 8.10 5.47
CA THR A 17 1.59 6.78 5.79
C THR A 17 0.81 6.21 4.59
N PRO A 18 0.76 4.87 4.44
CA PRO A 18 -0.04 4.24 3.40
C PRO A 18 -1.51 4.70 3.42
N ASN A 19 -2.08 4.91 4.61
CA ASN A 19 -3.45 5.39 4.77
C ASN A 19 -3.64 6.83 4.24
N GLU A 20 -2.70 7.74 4.53
CA GLU A 20 -2.72 9.09 3.97
C GLU A 20 -2.64 9.07 2.44
N LEU A 21 -1.76 8.26 1.86
CA LEU A 21 -1.65 8.17 0.40
C LEU A 21 -2.95 7.62 -0.23
N VAL A 22 -3.60 6.65 0.41
CA VAL A 22 -4.90 6.14 -0.01
C VAL A 22 -5.98 7.22 0.09
N ALA A 23 -5.99 8.02 1.16
CA ALA A 23 -6.92 9.14 1.32
C ALA A 23 -6.69 10.22 0.24
N LEU A 24 -5.44 10.56 -0.06
CA LEU A 24 -5.07 11.49 -1.13
C LEU A 24 -5.51 10.97 -2.50
N ALA A 25 -5.28 9.69 -2.77
CA ALA A 25 -5.70 9.06 -4.00
C ALA A 25 -7.23 9.06 -4.16
N ARG A 26 -7.97 8.78 -3.07
CA ARG A 26 -9.43 8.89 -3.04
C ARG A 26 -9.92 10.31 -3.31
N GLY A 27 -9.30 11.32 -2.68
CA GLY A 27 -9.60 12.73 -2.92
C GLY A 27 -9.38 13.16 -4.37
N LYS A 28 -8.42 12.53 -5.07
CA LYS A 28 -8.16 12.74 -6.50
C LYS A 28 -9.05 11.91 -7.44
N GLY A 29 -9.92 11.04 -6.91
CA GLY A 29 -10.76 10.14 -7.71
C GLY A 29 -10.05 8.88 -8.22
N PHE A 30 -8.86 8.57 -7.72
CA PHE A 30 -8.08 7.41 -8.14
C PHE A 30 -8.60 6.07 -7.61
N ALA A 31 -9.48 6.11 -6.60
CA ALA A 31 -10.21 4.93 -6.15
C ALA A 31 -11.29 4.47 -7.14
N ASP A 32 -11.59 5.25 -8.19
CA ASP A 32 -12.51 4.82 -9.24
C ASP A 32 -11.91 3.64 -10.03
N PRO A 33 -12.68 2.54 -10.25
CA PRO A 33 -12.21 1.40 -11.03
C PRO A 33 -11.79 1.76 -12.46
N LYS A 34 -12.37 2.82 -13.05
CA LYS A 34 -12.02 3.38 -14.37
C LYS A 34 -10.65 4.04 -14.39
N THR A 35 -10.13 4.44 -13.23
CA THR A 35 -8.78 5.00 -13.14
C THR A 35 -7.75 3.93 -13.47
N LYS A 36 -6.92 4.22 -14.48
CA LYS A 36 -5.84 3.34 -14.91
C LYS A 36 -4.72 3.33 -13.87
N ALA A 37 -4.19 2.14 -13.58
CA ALA A 37 -3.04 1.98 -12.67
C ALA A 37 -1.86 2.89 -13.05
N GLY A 38 -1.61 3.07 -14.35
CA GLY A 38 -0.55 3.95 -14.84
C GLY A 38 -0.68 5.42 -14.41
N VAL A 39 -1.91 5.94 -14.25
CA VAL A 39 -2.14 7.32 -13.80
C VAL A 39 -1.73 7.47 -12.33
N ILE A 40 -2.10 6.49 -11.51
CA ILE A 40 -1.75 6.48 -10.08
C ILE A 40 -0.24 6.31 -9.91
N VAL A 41 0.39 5.43 -10.71
CA VAL A 41 1.85 5.23 -10.69
C VAL A 41 2.59 6.49 -11.13
N ALA A 42 2.11 7.18 -12.18
CA ALA A 42 2.68 8.44 -12.63
C ALA A 42 2.59 9.49 -11.52
N TRP A 43 1.41 9.68 -10.93
CA TRP A 43 1.21 10.58 -9.79
C TRP A 43 2.14 10.25 -8.62
N LEU A 44 2.25 8.97 -8.22
CA LEU A 44 3.12 8.58 -7.11
C LEU A 44 4.60 8.83 -7.40
N LYS A 45 5.01 8.72 -8.66
CA LYS A 45 6.36 9.04 -9.09
C LYS A 45 6.60 10.55 -9.14
N GLU A 46 5.62 11.32 -9.61
CA GLU A 46 5.73 12.78 -9.77
C GLU A 46 5.66 13.52 -8.43
N ASP A 47 4.70 13.19 -7.56
CA ASP A 47 4.53 13.84 -6.26
C ASP A 47 5.52 13.31 -5.21
N PHE A 48 5.87 12.02 -5.26
CA PHE A 48 6.63 11.36 -4.17
C PHE A 48 7.89 10.61 -4.63
N GLY A 49 8.26 10.65 -5.91
CA GLY A 49 9.44 9.94 -6.41
C GLY A 49 9.33 8.41 -6.32
N LEU A 50 8.12 7.86 -6.13
CA LEU A 50 7.94 6.44 -5.85
C LEU A 50 8.22 5.58 -7.09
N GLY A 51 9.08 4.57 -6.92
CA GLY A 51 9.39 3.62 -7.99
C GLY A 51 8.20 2.75 -8.38
N ARG A 52 8.13 2.34 -9.65
CA ARG A 52 7.00 1.57 -10.23
C ARG A 52 6.63 0.32 -9.42
N GLY A 53 7.62 -0.40 -8.87
CA GLY A 53 7.38 -1.59 -8.05
C GLY A 53 6.57 -1.31 -6.78
N HIS A 54 6.97 -0.29 -6.02
CA HIS A 54 6.27 0.17 -4.81
C HIS A 54 4.93 0.83 -5.14
N ALA A 55 4.88 1.62 -6.23
CA ALA A 55 3.67 2.28 -6.66
C ALA A 55 2.55 1.29 -7.04
N MET A 56 2.90 0.14 -7.64
CA MET A 56 1.92 -0.90 -7.95
C MET A 56 1.32 -1.56 -6.71
N ALA A 57 2.10 -1.72 -5.63
CA ALA A 57 1.57 -2.20 -4.35
C ALA A 57 0.51 -1.23 -3.80
N LEU A 58 0.79 0.07 -3.85
CA LEU A 58 -0.15 1.08 -3.39
C LEU A 58 -1.38 1.22 -4.30
N VAL A 59 -1.22 1.10 -5.62
CA VAL A 59 -2.34 1.03 -6.57
C VAL A 59 -3.30 -0.09 -6.19
N HIS A 60 -2.77 -1.27 -5.83
CA HIS A 60 -3.61 -2.38 -5.38
C HIS A 60 -4.41 -2.00 -4.14
N VAL A 61 -3.80 -1.35 -3.15
CA VAL A 61 -4.47 -0.90 -1.92
C VAL A 61 -5.50 0.21 -2.19
N ILE A 62 -5.21 1.14 -3.11
CA ILE A 62 -6.14 2.21 -3.47
C ILE A 62 -7.40 1.65 -4.15
N LYS A 63 -7.24 0.68 -5.05
CA LYS A 63 -8.34 0.12 -5.84
C LYS A 63 -9.12 -0.99 -5.12
N ASN A 64 -8.43 -1.86 -4.38
CA ASN A 64 -9.03 -3.01 -3.71
C ASN A 64 -9.20 -2.80 -2.19
N GLY A 65 -8.67 -1.71 -1.64
CA GLY A 65 -8.67 -1.42 -0.20
C GLY A 65 -7.50 -2.07 0.54
N ALA A 66 -7.48 -1.87 1.87
CA ALA A 66 -6.50 -2.46 2.79
C ALA A 66 -6.58 -4.00 2.88
N VAL A 67 -7.60 -4.59 2.24
CA VAL A 67 -7.84 -6.02 2.26
C VAL A 67 -6.94 -6.66 1.21
N ILE A 68 -5.78 -7.16 1.64
CA ILE A 68 -5.11 -8.20 0.85
C ILE A 68 -6.08 -9.37 0.87
N SER A 69 -6.74 -9.66 -0.25
CA SER A 69 -7.57 -10.85 -0.33
C SER A 69 -6.76 -12.06 0.13
N ASP A 70 -7.38 -12.87 1.00
CA ASP A 70 -6.97 -14.15 1.60
C ASP A 70 -6.19 -15.11 0.65
N LYS A 71 -6.24 -14.86 -0.66
CA LYS A 71 -5.49 -15.59 -1.70
C LYS A 71 -3.98 -15.32 -1.75
N HIS A 72 -3.46 -14.28 -1.10
CA HIS A 72 -2.01 -14.05 -0.97
C HIS A 72 -1.45 -14.41 0.41
N VAL A 73 -2.32 -14.74 1.37
CA VAL A 73 -1.91 -15.35 2.64
C VAL A 73 -2.06 -16.84 2.44
N SER A 74 -1.04 -17.43 1.80
CA SER A 74 -1.02 -18.85 1.45
C SER A 74 -1.50 -19.69 2.64
N ARG A 75 -2.61 -20.41 2.44
CA ARG A 75 -2.69 -21.75 3.02
C ARG A 75 -1.49 -22.50 2.43
N ASP A 76 -0.61 -22.94 3.32
CA ASP A 76 0.65 -23.64 3.06
C ASP A 76 1.90 -22.75 2.89
N GLY A 77 2.70 -22.64 3.96
CA GLY A 77 4.03 -22.02 3.92
C GLY A 77 4.43 -21.41 5.26
N ALA A 78 5.55 -21.88 5.83
CA ALA A 78 6.04 -21.64 7.20
C ALA A 78 6.47 -20.20 7.56
N HIS A 79 5.90 -19.16 6.94
CA HIS A 79 6.16 -17.76 7.26
C HIS A 79 4.82 -17.07 7.56
N ARG A 80 4.36 -17.21 8.80
CA ARG A 80 3.21 -16.45 9.33
C ARG A 80 3.67 -15.02 9.66
N ASP A 81 3.23 -14.04 8.89
CA ASP A 81 2.97 -12.71 9.45
C ASP A 81 1.67 -12.84 10.28
N GLU A 82 1.69 -12.45 11.56
CA GLU A 82 0.63 -12.71 12.56
C GLU A 82 -0.70 -11.96 12.35
N SER A 83 -0.94 -11.32 11.21
CA SER A 83 -2.21 -10.62 10.94
C SER A 83 -2.54 -10.52 9.45
N ASN A 84 -3.77 -10.88 9.09
CA ASN A 84 -4.36 -10.76 7.74
C ASN A 84 -4.73 -9.31 7.36
N THR A 85 -4.33 -8.35 8.21
CA THR A 85 -4.67 -6.95 8.11
C THR A 85 -3.38 -6.17 7.92
N LEU A 86 -3.26 -5.48 6.78
CA LEU A 86 -2.17 -4.52 6.59
C LEU A 86 -2.31 -3.36 7.55
N ARG A 87 -1.24 -3.08 8.29
CA ARG A 87 -1.14 -1.86 9.09
C ARG A 87 -0.83 -0.70 8.14
N LEU A 88 -1.86 0.12 7.91
CA LEU A 88 -1.77 1.31 7.06
C LEU A 88 -1.52 2.60 7.88
N ASP A 89 -1.61 2.48 9.20
CA ASP A 89 -1.33 3.49 10.24
C ASP A 89 0.12 3.98 10.27
N GLY A 90 1.02 3.23 9.64
CA GLY A 90 2.40 3.64 9.39
C GLY A 90 3.42 3.05 10.37
N LEU A 91 4.67 3.44 10.19
CA LEU A 91 5.84 2.94 10.93
C LEU A 91 5.75 3.21 12.43
N GLU A 92 5.15 4.32 12.83
CA GLU A 92 5.10 4.76 14.23
C GLU A 92 4.20 3.88 15.12
N HIS A 93 3.19 3.23 14.54
CA HIS A 93 2.28 2.34 15.28
C HIS A 93 2.75 0.87 15.31
N ARG A 94 3.93 0.57 14.74
CA ARG A 94 4.50 -0.79 14.69
C ARG A 94 4.81 -1.39 16.07
N ASN A 95 4.88 -0.56 17.12
CA ASN A 95 5.32 -0.97 18.45
C ASN A 95 4.21 -0.96 19.52
N GLN A 96 2.94 -0.96 19.13
CA GLN A 96 1.84 -1.12 20.09
C GLN A 96 1.50 -2.62 20.25
N PRO A 97 1.48 -3.13 21.51
CA PRO A 97 1.29 -4.54 21.85
C PRO A 97 -0.10 -5.08 21.48
#